data_AF-A0AA95MEU2-F1
#
_entry.id   AF-A0AA95MEU2-F1
#
_cell.length_a   1.000
_cell.length_b   1.000
_cell.length_c   1.000
_cell.angle_alpha   90.00
_cell.angle_beta   90.00
_cell.angle_gamma   90.00
#
_symmetry.space_group_name_H-M   'P 1'
#
loop_
_entity.id
_entity.type
_entity.pdbx_description
1 polymer ?
#
loop_
_entity_poly.entity_id
_entity_poly.type
_entity_poly.pdbx_seq_one_letter_code
_entity_poly.pdbx_strand_id
1 'polypeptide(L)' 'MAEKKKKDKDRGKYTLSSMQEVSYQREFKMADRAGGFSDRKTKL' A
#
# COMPACT_ATOMS: atom_id res chain seq x y z
N MET A 1 -32.99 -1.45 6.05
CA MET A 1 -31.63 -1.97 6.28
C MET A 1 -30.79 -2.10 4.98
N ALA A 2 -30.88 -1.17 4.01
CA ALA A 2 -30.20 -1.33 2.71
C ALA A 2 -29.22 -0.19 2.35
N GLU A 3 -29.18 0.89 3.12
CA GLU A 3 -28.47 2.11 2.72
C GLU A 3 -26.99 2.14 3.17
N LYS A 4 -26.63 1.36 4.19
CA LYS A 4 -25.25 1.34 4.73
C LYS A 4 -24.23 0.63 3.83
N LYS A 5 -24.66 -0.25 2.91
CA LYS A 5 -23.73 -1.03 2.05
C LYS A 5 -23.14 -0.25 0.87
N LYS A 6 -23.74 0.86 0.44
CA LYS A 6 -23.23 1.64 -0.70
C LYS A 6 -22.09 2.59 -0.32
N LYS A 7 -22.05 3.05 0.94
CA LYS A 7 -21.08 4.07 1.39
C LYS A 7 -19.65 3.54 1.54
N ASP A 8 -19.47 2.24 1.81
CA ASP A 8 -18.13 1.62 1.88
C ASP A 8 -17.51 1.36 0.51
N LYS A 9 -18.34 1.19 -0.54
CA LYS A 9 -17.84 0.91 -1.89
C LYS A 9 -17.13 2.10 -2.54
N ASP A 10 -17.46 3.33 -2.13
CA ASP A 10 -16.83 4.55 -2.65
C ASP A 10 -15.51 4.89 -1.95
N ARG A 11 -15.34 4.50 -0.68
CA ARG A 11 -14.08 4.68 0.05
C ARG A 11 -12.96 3.82 -0.52
N GLY A 12 -13.27 2.63 -1.03
CA GLY A 12 -12.30 1.69 -1.62
C GLY A 12 -11.83 2.03 -3.03
N LYS A 13 -12.39 3.07 -3.69
CA LYS A 13 -11.96 3.46 -5.04
C LYS A 13 -10.61 4.19 -5.05
N TYR A 14 -10.24 4.82 -3.93
CA TYR A 14 -9.04 5.64 -3.78
C TYR A 14 -8.07 5.11 -2.73
N THR A 15 -8.43 4.06 -2.01
CA THR A 15 -7.57 3.38 -1.04
C THR A 15 -7.23 1.99 -1.56
N LEU A 16 -5.95 1.65 -1.57
CA LEU A 16 -5.51 0.28 -1.86
C LEU A 16 -6.12 -0.67 -0.82
N SER A 17 -6.54 -1.85 -1.28
CA SER A 17 -6.82 -2.97 -0.39
C SER A 17 -5.59 -3.28 0.46
N SER A 18 -5.77 -3.77 1.68
CA SER A 18 -4.66 -4.18 2.55
C SER A 18 -3.65 -5.11 1.87
N MET A 19 -4.12 -6.02 1.02
CA MET A 19 -3.24 -6.88 0.21
C MET A 19 -2.46 -6.08 -0.84
N GLN A 20 -3.09 -5.09 -1.47
CA GLN A 20 -2.45 -4.21 -2.44
C GLN A 20 -1.43 -3.29 -1.77
N GLU A 21 -1.70 -2.79 -0.56
CA GLU A 21 -0.77 -1.97 0.22
C GLU A 21 0.52 -2.74 0.54
N VAL A 22 0.39 -3.98 1.00
CA VAL A 22 1.56 -4.84 1.32
C VAL A 22 2.38 -5.13 0.07
N SER A 23 1.73 -5.48 -1.04
CA SER A 23 2.41 -5.70 -2.32
C SER A 23 3.11 -4.43 -2.80
N TYR A 24 2.44 -3.27 -2.76
CA TYR A 24 3.01 -1.99 -3.14
C TYR A 24 4.24 -1.62 -2.28
N GLN A 25 4.15 -1.77 -0.96
CA GLN A 25 5.29 -1.56 -0.06
C GLN A 25 6.47 -2.48 -0.38
N ARG A 26 6.20 -3.76 -0.73
CA ARG A 26 7.24 -4.72 -1.06
C ARG A 26 7.90 -4.40 -2.39
N GLU A 27 7.11 -4.11 -3.42
CA GLU A 27 7.59 -3.74 -4.76
C GLU A 27 8.43 -2.46 -4.70
N PHE A 28 7.97 -1.45 -3.97
CA PHE A 28 8.70 -0.21 -3.72
C PHE A 28 10.07 -0.47 -3.08
N LYS A 29 10.11 -1.25 -1.99
CA LYS A 29 11.39 -1.61 -1.32
C LYS A 29 12.33 -2.41 -2.24
N MET A 30 11.81 -3.23 -3.13
CA MET A 30 12.63 -3.96 -4.10
C MET A 30 13.18 -3.03 -5.18
N ALA A 31 12.36 -2.09 -5.68
CA ALA A 31 12.79 -1.08 -6.64
C ALA A 31 13.86 -0.15 -6.05
N ASP A 32 13.68 0.32 -4.81
CA ASP A 32 14.67 1.12 -4.08
C ASP A 32 16.01 0.38 -3.97
N ARG A 33 15.98 -0.90 -3.57
CA ARG A 33 17.19 -1.73 -3.50
C ARG A 33 17.87 -1.90 -4.85
N ALA A 34 17.10 -2.09 -5.93
CA ALA A 34 17.63 -2.16 -7.28
C ALA A 34 18.27 -0.83 -7.71
N GLY A 35 17.72 0.30 -7.24
CA GLY A 35 18.29 1.64 -7.39
C GLY A 35 19.45 1.96 -6.45
N GLY A 36 19.91 1.01 -5.62
CA GLY A 36 21.02 1.19 -4.69
C GLY A 36 20.65 1.79 -3.33
N PHE A 37 19.36 2.07 -3.08
CA PHE A 37 18.85 2.47 -1.77
C PHE A 37 18.69 1.24 -0.88
N SER A 38 19.74 0.93 -0.10
CA SER A 38 19.68 -0.10 0.94
C SER A 38 19.52 0.54 2.32
N ASP A 39 18.62 -0.03 3.12
CA ASP A 39 18.22 0.38 4.49
C ASP A 39 19.38 0.40 5.52
N ARG A 40 20.62 0.15 5.09
CA ARG A 40 21.81 0.19 5.94
C ARG A 40 22.11 1.57 6.53
N LYS A 41 21.52 2.64 5.99
CA LYS A 41 21.64 4.01 6.52
C LYS A 41 20.44 4.48 7.36
N THR A 42 19.34 3.73 7.38
CA THR A 42 18.11 4.04 8.12
C THR A 42 18.00 3.17 9.36
N LYS A 43 19.04 3.18 10.20
CA LYS A 43 18.88 2.82 11.61
C LYS A 43 18.19 4.01 12.29
N LEU A 44 16.87 3.93 12.46
CA LEU A 44 16.18 4.65 13.53
C LEU A 44 16.48 3.95 14.86
#